data_AF-A0A497L989-F1
#
_entry.id   AF-A0A497L989-F1
#
_cell.length_a   1.000
_cell.length_b   1.000
_cell.length_c   1.000
_cell.angle_alpha   90.00
_cell.angle_beta   90.00
_cell.angle_gamma   90.00
#
_symmetry.space_group_name_H-M   'P 1'
#
loop_
_entity.id
_entity.type
_entity.pdbx_description
1 polymer ?
#
loop_
_entity_poly.entity_id
_entity_poly.type
_entity_poly.pdbx_seq_one_letter_code
_entity_poly.pdbx_strand_id
1 'polypeptide(L)'
;MDDISITVFIEGPETARFVSSDGRLDLSVKYECSPLARELWYQAELIKELLKRGSLRLRLSEETAVTVGRSNGSWLVRSEGNVEYEMEMTLEEAILLLLALLDTVEDLEKVDVEVPMGIFLLRIVTGIVSREELASHIRRRLDRAIVREKGGLWVIERRGLRFFLTLKKPGREKVSRVIWALTKMVGLEPTFEISSVQALNIIMNDGDVSRFLKDGPIMAELRKLLVRKVFGPKLRKARFEADRLVIESHGHEWAIDLWDGDLEVDERSTCIDFPSLARRYGTLITPYGPVELDEYTAKVLAATSMALEPWRVCDSRLARRLLEAFMLKHGLDLNLYRLPLAPGVLRAWLKLERLLNLLPRPLKDRIRRLAELLT
;
A
#
# COMPACT_ATOMS: atom_id res chain seq x y z
N MET A 1 -39.48 26.89 14.08
CA MET A 1 -38.61 25.93 13.38
C MET A 1 -39.20 24.58 13.69
N ASP A 2 -39.72 23.89 12.68
CA ASP A 2 -40.30 22.56 12.87
C ASP A 2 -39.24 21.62 13.45
N ASP A 3 -39.63 20.83 14.46
CA ASP A 3 -38.72 19.89 15.11
C ASP A 3 -38.52 18.69 14.15
N ILE A 4 -37.45 18.76 13.35
CA ILE A 4 -37.05 17.66 12.48
C ILE A 4 -36.60 16.50 13.38
N SER A 5 -37.22 15.33 13.23
CA SER A 5 -36.80 14.11 13.89
C SER A 5 -36.35 13.08 12.85
N ILE A 6 -35.39 12.23 13.24
CA ILE A 6 -34.88 11.14 12.41
C ILE A 6 -35.33 9.83 13.04
N THR A 7 -36.08 9.04 12.28
CA THR A 7 -36.45 7.68 12.68
C THR A 7 -35.50 6.70 12.02
N VAL A 8 -34.95 5.77 12.79
CA VAL A 8 -34.04 4.72 12.30
C VAL A 8 -34.75 3.38 12.32
N PHE A 9 -34.77 2.69 11.18
CA PHE A 9 -35.29 1.35 11.02
C PHE A 9 -34.14 0.36 10.80
N ILE A 10 -34.09 -0.73 11.56
CA ILE A 10 -33.11 -1.81 11.34
C ILE A 10 -33.73 -2.78 10.33
N GLU A 11 -33.26 -2.76 9.09
CA GLU A 11 -33.80 -3.59 7.99
C GLU A 11 -33.13 -4.97 7.91
N GLY A 12 -31.94 -5.09 8.50
CA GLY A 12 -31.17 -6.34 8.56
C GLY A 12 -29.96 -6.22 9.50
N PRO A 13 -29.13 -7.27 9.58
CA PRO A 13 -27.97 -7.25 10.48
C PRO A 13 -26.94 -6.17 10.12
N GLU A 14 -26.85 -5.75 8.86
CA GLU A 14 -25.84 -4.79 8.34
C GLU A 14 -26.50 -3.61 7.61
N THR A 15 -27.77 -3.34 7.88
CA THR A 15 -28.53 -2.32 7.13
C THR A 15 -29.47 -1.57 8.05
N ALA A 16 -29.33 -0.23 8.05
CA ALA A 16 -30.23 0.66 8.75
C ALA A 16 -30.75 1.72 7.78
N ARG A 17 -32.01 2.11 7.95
CA ARG A 17 -32.68 3.11 7.15
C ARG A 17 -33.07 4.31 7.99
N PHE A 18 -32.68 5.50 7.55
CA PHE A 18 -32.89 6.78 8.21
C PHE A 18 -33.95 7.57 7.45
N VAL A 19 -35.04 7.93 8.15
CA VAL A 19 -36.17 8.67 7.57
C VAL A 19 -36.41 9.94 8.37
N SER A 20 -36.49 11.09 7.70
CA SER A 20 -36.81 12.36 8.35
C SER A 20 -38.32 12.58 8.46
N SER A 21 -38.76 13.22 9.55
CA SER A 21 -40.18 13.53 9.78
C SER A 21 -40.80 14.48 8.76
N ASP A 22 -39.98 15.31 8.10
CA ASP A 22 -40.39 16.22 7.03
C ASP A 22 -40.42 15.57 5.63
N GLY A 23 -40.10 14.27 5.54
CA GLY A 23 -40.11 13.49 4.31
C GLY A 23 -39.01 13.84 3.31
N ARG A 24 -38.03 14.66 3.70
CA ARG A 24 -36.92 15.08 2.83
C ARG A 24 -35.80 14.06 2.74
N LEU A 25 -35.72 13.13 3.68
CA LEU A 25 -34.70 12.09 3.73
C LEU A 25 -35.34 10.73 3.84
N ASP A 26 -34.90 9.83 2.97
CA ASP A 26 -35.16 8.39 3.04
C ASP A 26 -33.91 7.66 2.55
N LEU A 27 -33.03 7.29 3.49
CA LEU A 27 -31.70 6.77 3.19
C LEU A 27 -31.47 5.41 3.85
N SER A 28 -31.25 4.38 3.05
CA SER A 28 -30.71 3.10 3.53
C SER A 28 -29.18 3.15 3.50
N VAL A 29 -28.56 2.76 4.61
CA VAL A 29 -27.10 2.70 4.79
C VAL A 29 -26.70 1.26 5.03
N LYS A 30 -25.74 0.78 4.23
CA LYS A 30 -25.11 -0.52 4.42
C LYS A 30 -23.80 -0.40 5.18
N TYR A 31 -23.62 -1.28 6.17
CA TYR A 31 -22.44 -1.33 7.02
C TYR A 31 -21.60 -2.58 6.71
N GLU A 32 -20.30 -2.55 6.98
CA GLU A 32 -19.41 -3.72 6.86
C GLU A 32 -19.62 -4.72 8.00
N CYS A 33 -20.18 -4.27 9.12
CA CYS A 33 -20.54 -5.08 10.27
C CYS A 33 -21.80 -4.53 10.94
N SER A 34 -22.43 -5.32 11.81
CA SER A 34 -23.64 -4.89 12.51
C SER A 34 -23.40 -3.65 13.38
N PRO A 35 -24.05 -2.50 13.08
CA PRO A 35 -23.85 -1.28 13.86
C PRO A 35 -24.50 -1.40 15.24
N LEU A 36 -23.89 -0.80 16.26
CA LEU A 36 -24.48 -0.72 17.58
C LEU A 36 -25.62 0.32 17.60
N ALA A 37 -26.65 0.09 18.41
CA ALA A 37 -27.77 1.03 18.55
C ALA A 37 -27.31 2.45 18.94
N ARG A 38 -26.24 2.55 19.75
CA ARG A 38 -25.62 3.82 20.13
C ARG A 38 -25.03 4.56 18.93
N GLU A 39 -24.42 3.85 17.98
CA GLU A 39 -23.85 4.43 16.75
C GLU A 39 -24.96 4.99 15.86
N LEU A 40 -26.02 4.20 15.64
CA LEU A 40 -27.19 4.62 14.86
C LEU A 40 -27.84 5.87 15.44
N TRP A 41 -27.93 5.97 16.77
CA TRP A 41 -28.45 7.15 17.44
C TRP A 41 -27.58 8.40 17.18
N TYR A 42 -26.25 8.29 17.28
CA TYR A 42 -25.35 9.41 16.96
C TYR A 42 -25.42 9.83 15.49
N GLN A 43 -25.47 8.87 14.57
CA GLN A 43 -25.62 9.14 13.15
C GLN A 43 -26.94 9.88 12.87
N ALA A 44 -28.04 9.47 13.52
CA ALA A 44 -29.33 10.15 13.42
C ALA A 44 -29.28 11.59 13.94
N GLU A 45 -28.64 11.85 15.09
CA GLU A 45 -28.47 13.21 15.63
C GLU A 45 -27.61 14.09 14.72
N LEU A 46 -26.54 13.55 14.14
CA LEU A 46 -25.71 14.29 13.18
C LEU A 46 -26.51 14.66 11.92
N ILE A 47 -27.28 13.71 11.37
CA ILE A 47 -28.16 13.95 10.22
C ILE A 47 -29.20 15.02 10.56
N LYS A 48 -29.82 14.95 11.75
CA LYS A 48 -30.78 15.95 12.24
C LYS A 48 -30.16 17.34 12.24
N GLU A 49 -28.96 17.49 12.79
CA GLU A 49 -28.26 18.78 12.83
C GLU A 49 -27.87 19.28 11.44
N LEU A 50 -27.46 18.40 10.52
CA LEU A 50 -27.19 18.75 9.12
C LEU A 50 -28.43 19.32 8.44
N LEU A 51 -29.58 18.64 8.56
CA LEU A 51 -30.83 19.06 7.95
C LEU A 51 -31.35 20.38 8.52
N LYS A 52 -31.20 20.56 9.84
CA LYS A 52 -31.64 21.78 10.54
C LYS A 52 -30.82 23.00 10.14
N ARG A 53 -29.50 22.85 10.01
CA ARG A 53 -28.58 23.97 9.73
C ARG A 53 -28.39 24.21 8.24
N GLY A 54 -28.56 23.18 7.42
CA GLY A 54 -28.20 23.19 6.01
C GLY A 54 -26.69 23.13 5.76
N SER A 55 -25.86 23.01 6.81
CA SER A 55 -24.41 22.84 6.69
C SER A 55 -23.77 22.29 7.96
N LEU A 56 -22.74 21.46 7.81
CA LEU A 56 -21.83 21.02 8.87
C LEU A 56 -20.38 21.09 8.39
N ARG A 57 -19.47 21.30 9.33
CA ARG A 57 -18.02 21.21 9.12
C ARG A 57 -17.46 20.15 10.05
N LEU A 58 -16.67 19.25 9.50
CA LEU A 58 -15.99 18.16 10.18
C LEU A 58 -14.48 18.37 10.03
N ARG A 59 -13.74 18.39 11.14
CA ARG A 59 -12.28 18.41 11.12
C ARG A 59 -11.76 16.97 11.19
N LEU A 60 -11.04 16.50 10.16
CA LEU A 60 -10.48 15.15 10.10
C LEU A 60 -9.10 15.06 10.76
N SER A 61 -8.30 16.11 10.59
CA SER A 61 -6.98 16.27 11.22
C SER A 61 -6.73 17.75 11.50
N GLU A 62 -5.59 18.09 12.14
CA GLU A 62 -5.20 19.49 12.33
C GLU A 62 -5.12 20.26 11.01
N GLU A 63 -4.82 19.56 9.92
CA GLU A 63 -4.54 20.16 8.61
C GLU A 63 -5.69 19.98 7.62
N THR A 64 -6.68 19.10 7.87
CA THR A 64 -7.77 18.80 6.91
C THR A 64 -9.15 18.94 7.54
N ALA A 65 -10.03 19.69 6.87
CA ALA A 65 -11.43 19.86 7.22
C ALA A 65 -12.34 19.66 6.01
N VAL A 66 -13.49 19.04 6.25
CA VAL A 66 -14.54 18.81 5.25
C VAL A 66 -15.79 19.57 5.65
N THR A 67 -16.36 20.32 4.72
CA THR A 67 -17.64 21.02 4.87
C THR A 67 -18.67 20.38 3.95
N VAL A 68 -19.80 19.99 4.53
CA VAL A 68 -21.00 19.54 3.82
C VAL A 68 -22.03 20.64 3.97
N GLY A 69 -22.49 21.24 2.87
CA GLY A 69 -23.44 22.33 2.96
C GLY A 69 -24.28 22.51 1.71
N ARG A 70 -25.42 23.17 1.86
CA ARG A 70 -26.33 23.45 0.75
C ARG A 70 -25.82 24.64 -0.06
N SER A 71 -25.73 24.50 -1.38
CA SER A 71 -25.34 25.55 -2.32
C SER A 71 -26.20 25.49 -3.57
N ASN A 72 -26.85 26.60 -3.96
CA ASN A 72 -27.61 26.73 -5.22
C ASN A 72 -28.62 25.60 -5.55
N GLY A 73 -29.21 24.96 -4.53
CA GLY A 73 -30.19 23.89 -4.71
C GLY A 73 -29.62 22.47 -4.69
N SER A 74 -28.30 22.31 -4.63
CA SER A 74 -27.59 21.03 -4.46
C SER A 74 -26.79 21.00 -3.15
N TRP A 75 -26.27 19.83 -2.79
CA TRP A 75 -25.37 19.66 -1.66
C TRP A 75 -23.93 19.67 -2.15
N LEU A 76 -23.10 20.51 -1.55
CA LEU A 76 -21.70 20.64 -1.85
C LEU A 76 -20.88 20.02 -0.72
N VAL A 77 -20.00 19.09 -1.06
CA VAL A 77 -18.99 18.56 -0.13
C VAL A 77 -17.63 19.08 -0.56
N ARG A 78 -16.99 19.85 0.33
CA ARG A 78 -15.71 20.49 0.07
C ARG A 78 -14.71 20.13 1.16
N SER A 79 -13.54 19.67 0.76
CA SER A 79 -12.41 19.46 1.66
C SER A 79 -11.36 20.54 1.43
N GLU A 80 -10.75 21.00 2.52
CA GLU A 80 -9.67 21.98 2.53
C GLU A 80 -8.53 21.47 3.41
N GLY A 81 -7.27 21.73 3.03
CA GLY A 81 -6.12 21.30 3.82
C GLY A 81 -5.07 20.48 3.09
N ASN A 82 -4.62 19.39 3.72
CA ASN A 82 -3.79 18.38 3.06
C ASN A 82 -4.53 17.74 1.90
N VAL A 83 -5.85 17.54 2.04
CA VAL A 83 -6.71 17.04 0.99
C VAL A 83 -7.69 18.14 0.56
N GLU A 84 -7.63 18.52 -0.71
CA GLU A 84 -8.56 19.48 -1.32
C GLU A 84 -9.37 18.82 -2.41
N TYR A 85 -10.70 18.90 -2.32
CA TYR A 85 -11.63 18.50 -3.36
C TYR A 85 -12.96 19.23 -3.18
N GLU A 86 -13.76 19.23 -4.24
CA GLU A 86 -15.13 19.75 -4.21
C GLU A 86 -16.02 18.82 -5.04
N MET A 87 -17.17 18.44 -4.50
CA MET A 87 -18.12 17.53 -5.12
C MET A 87 -19.54 18.03 -4.93
N GLU A 88 -20.29 18.11 -6.02
CA GLU A 88 -21.73 18.32 -6.00
C GLU A 88 -22.45 16.96 -5.87
N MET A 89 -23.27 16.83 -4.84
CA MET A 89 -23.90 15.57 -4.42
C MET A 89 -25.40 15.76 -4.17
N THR A 90 -26.15 14.66 -4.17
CA THR A 90 -27.49 14.66 -3.56
C THR A 90 -27.39 14.72 -2.03
N LEU A 91 -28.51 14.95 -1.35
CA LEU A 91 -28.56 14.93 0.12
C LEU A 91 -28.08 13.58 0.66
N GLU A 92 -28.58 12.50 0.09
CA GLU A 92 -28.28 11.12 0.48
C GLU A 92 -26.79 10.82 0.27
N GLU A 93 -26.24 11.19 -0.89
CA GLU A 93 -24.81 11.03 -1.20
C GLU A 93 -23.91 11.81 -0.23
N ALA A 94 -24.31 13.04 0.11
CA ALA A 94 -23.58 13.88 1.05
C ALA A 94 -23.63 13.33 2.49
N ILE A 95 -24.78 12.80 2.92
CA ILE A 95 -24.91 12.14 4.22
C ILE A 95 -24.07 10.86 4.26
N LEU A 96 -24.13 10.01 3.23
CA LEU A 96 -23.32 8.78 3.19
C LEU A 96 -21.83 9.07 3.31
N LEU A 97 -21.32 10.08 2.59
CA LEU A 97 -19.93 10.51 2.71
C LEU A 97 -19.62 11.07 4.10
N LEU A 98 -20.50 11.89 4.67
CA LEU A 98 -20.33 12.44 6.00
C LEU A 98 -20.24 11.36 7.07
N LEU A 99 -21.13 10.35 7.00
CA LEU A 99 -21.12 9.21 7.91
C LEU A 99 -19.83 8.41 7.78
N ALA A 100 -19.39 8.11 6.56
CA ALA A 100 -18.15 7.38 6.33
C ALA A 100 -16.91 8.16 6.82
N LEU A 101 -16.91 9.49 6.72
CA LEU A 101 -15.82 10.33 7.23
C LEU A 101 -15.69 10.27 8.76
N LEU A 102 -16.81 10.09 9.49
CA LEU A 102 -16.75 9.88 10.93
C LEU A 102 -15.96 8.61 11.29
N ASP A 103 -16.00 7.59 10.43
CA ASP A 103 -15.29 6.32 10.65
C ASP A 103 -13.77 6.48 10.60
N THR A 104 -13.28 7.54 9.96
CA THR A 104 -11.85 7.82 9.83
C THR A 104 -11.26 8.64 10.97
N VAL A 105 -12.11 9.15 11.86
CA VAL A 105 -11.66 9.93 13.00
C VAL A 105 -11.30 8.99 14.15
N GLU A 106 -10.00 8.75 14.35
CA GLU A 106 -9.49 7.94 15.46
C GLU A 106 -9.63 8.63 16.85
N ASP A 107 -9.73 9.97 16.88
CA ASP A 107 -9.70 10.78 18.11
C ASP A 107 -10.72 11.94 18.07
N LEU A 108 -11.92 11.69 18.60
CA LEU A 108 -13.05 12.63 18.55
C LEU A 108 -12.82 13.91 19.39
N GLU A 109 -11.85 13.91 20.31
CA GLU A 109 -11.46 15.13 21.06
C GLU A 109 -10.87 16.21 20.14
N LYS A 110 -10.42 15.85 18.92
CA LYS A 110 -9.88 16.78 17.91
C LYS A 110 -10.91 17.19 16.86
N VAL A 111 -12.10 16.59 16.88
CA VAL A 111 -13.17 16.94 15.96
C VAL A 111 -13.96 18.09 16.54
N ASP A 112 -13.55 19.30 16.17
CA ASP A 112 -14.45 20.44 16.24
C ASP A 112 -15.49 20.28 15.13
N VAL A 113 -16.60 19.64 15.44
CA VAL A 113 -17.84 19.95 14.71
C VAL A 113 -18.29 21.30 15.27
N GLU A 114 -18.29 22.36 14.46
CA GLU A 114 -18.80 23.67 14.88
C GLU A 114 -20.32 23.60 15.08
N VAL A 115 -20.73 23.02 16.22
CA VAL A 115 -22.11 22.79 16.66
C VAL A 115 -22.23 23.37 18.08
N PRO A 116 -23.06 24.40 18.34
CA PRO A 116 -23.38 24.79 19.70
C PRO A 116 -23.98 23.62 20.50
N MET A 117 -23.21 23.20 21.51
CA MET A 117 -23.50 22.38 22.70
C MET A 117 -24.27 21.05 22.54
N GLY A 118 -23.63 19.97 23.00
CA GLY A 118 -24.29 18.81 23.63
C GLY A 118 -23.83 17.44 23.15
N ILE A 119 -23.32 17.33 21.93
CA ILE A 119 -22.93 16.03 21.35
C ILE A 119 -21.49 15.73 21.78
N PHE A 120 -21.33 15.23 23.01
CA PHE A 120 -20.10 14.55 23.43
C PHE A 120 -19.95 13.29 22.58
N LEU A 121 -19.18 13.39 21.49
CA LEU A 121 -18.77 12.26 20.65
C LEU A 121 -17.69 11.45 21.40
N LEU A 122 -18.08 10.76 22.47
CA LEU A 122 -17.18 9.86 23.21
C LEU A 122 -16.97 8.57 22.42
N ARG A 123 -15.76 8.43 21.86
CA ARG A 123 -15.13 7.21 21.34
C ARG A 123 -16.12 6.28 20.62
N ILE A 124 -16.50 6.67 19.41
CA ILE A 124 -17.36 5.87 18.55
C ILE A 124 -16.44 4.97 17.73
N VAL A 125 -16.43 3.67 18.02
CA VAL A 125 -16.18 2.69 16.96
C VAL A 125 -17.45 2.76 16.14
N THR A 126 -17.41 3.38 14.97
CA THR A 126 -18.58 3.49 14.11
C THR A 126 -18.75 2.17 13.36
N GLY A 127 -19.99 1.72 13.18
CA GLY A 127 -20.29 0.77 12.12
C GLY A 127 -19.75 1.33 10.81
N ILE A 128 -18.80 0.63 10.20
CA ILE A 128 -18.06 1.11 9.05
C ILE A 128 -19.02 1.13 7.86
N VAL A 129 -19.29 2.31 7.29
CA VAL A 129 -20.10 2.42 6.07
C VAL A 129 -19.40 1.70 4.92
N SER A 130 -20.13 0.89 4.14
CA SER A 130 -19.54 0.13 3.03
C SER A 130 -18.83 1.05 2.03
N ARG A 131 -17.52 0.85 1.89
CA ARG A 131 -16.67 1.65 1.00
C ARG A 131 -16.98 1.42 -0.47
N GLU A 132 -17.45 0.23 -0.85
CA GLU A 132 -17.83 -0.09 -2.22
C GLU A 132 -19.03 0.73 -2.70
N GLU A 133 -20.06 0.87 -1.84
CA GLU A 133 -21.24 1.66 -2.14
C GLU A 133 -20.88 3.14 -2.31
N LEU A 134 -20.15 3.69 -1.35
CA LEU A 134 -19.69 5.09 -1.39
C LEU A 134 -18.77 5.38 -2.57
N ALA A 135 -17.86 4.46 -2.91
CA ALA A 135 -16.98 4.59 -4.06
C ALA A 135 -17.76 4.70 -5.38
N SER A 136 -18.93 4.05 -5.48
CA SER A 136 -19.78 4.10 -6.67
C SER A 136 -20.36 5.50 -6.92
N HIS A 137 -20.72 6.21 -5.85
CA HIS A 137 -21.19 7.60 -5.89
C HIS A 137 -20.05 8.54 -6.28
N ILE A 138 -18.91 8.42 -5.60
CA ILE A 138 -17.75 9.30 -5.82
C ILE A 138 -17.18 9.17 -7.21
N ARG A 139 -17.26 7.98 -7.84
CA ARG A 139 -16.88 7.77 -9.24
C ARG A 139 -17.54 8.73 -10.22
N ARG A 140 -18.73 9.26 -9.89
CA ARG A 140 -19.46 10.20 -10.76
C ARG A 140 -19.33 11.66 -10.32
N ARG A 141 -18.91 11.91 -9.06
CA ARG A 141 -18.92 13.24 -8.45
C ARG A 141 -17.54 13.86 -8.29
N LEU A 142 -16.50 13.04 -8.07
CA LEU A 142 -15.15 13.53 -7.91
C LEU A 142 -14.49 13.74 -9.28
N ASP A 143 -14.29 15.00 -9.65
CA ASP A 143 -13.53 15.33 -10.86
C ASP A 143 -12.03 15.38 -10.59
N ARG A 144 -11.66 15.98 -9.47
CA ARG A 144 -10.27 16.21 -9.09
C ARG A 144 -10.12 16.31 -7.58
N ALA A 145 -9.03 15.76 -7.06
CA ALA A 145 -8.54 16.04 -5.71
C ALA A 145 -7.06 16.40 -5.73
N ILE A 146 -6.65 17.32 -4.87
CA ILE A 146 -5.25 17.64 -4.60
C ILE A 146 -4.91 17.05 -3.23
N VAL A 147 -3.80 16.34 -3.15
CA VAL A 147 -3.38 15.62 -1.95
C VAL A 147 -1.93 16.00 -1.62
N ARG A 148 -1.72 16.53 -0.42
CA ARG A 148 -0.41 16.97 0.08
C ARG A 148 0.05 16.04 1.18
N GLU A 149 1.20 15.41 0.95
CA GLU A 149 1.76 14.43 1.88
C GLU A 149 3.22 14.80 2.17
N LYS A 150 3.50 15.27 3.40
CA LYS A 150 4.83 15.67 3.88
C LYS A 150 5.61 16.53 2.86
N GLY A 151 4.92 17.54 2.32
CA GLY A 151 5.44 18.49 1.32
C GLY A 151 5.44 18.01 -0.13
N GLY A 152 5.01 16.77 -0.38
CA GLY A 152 4.73 16.23 -1.71
C GLY A 152 3.37 16.70 -2.22
N LEU A 153 3.19 16.66 -3.54
CA LEU A 153 1.95 17.04 -4.21
C LEU A 153 1.51 15.91 -5.14
N TRP A 154 0.39 15.30 -4.79
CA TRP A 154 -0.33 14.33 -5.59
C TRP A 154 -1.63 14.95 -6.11
N VAL A 155 -2.07 14.49 -7.27
CA VAL A 155 -3.33 14.90 -7.88
C VAL A 155 -4.08 13.66 -8.31
N ILE A 156 -5.31 13.50 -7.83
CA ILE A 156 -6.26 12.52 -8.34
C ILE A 156 -7.11 13.23 -9.39
N GLU A 157 -7.20 12.66 -10.59
CA GLU A 157 -8.03 13.17 -11.69
C GLU A 157 -8.92 12.06 -12.24
N ARG A 158 -10.19 12.38 -12.46
CA ARG A 158 -11.11 11.49 -13.15
C ARG A 158 -11.00 11.67 -14.66
N ARG A 159 -10.83 10.57 -15.39
CA ARG A 159 -10.89 10.53 -16.86
C ARG A 159 -11.93 9.49 -17.28
N GLY A 160 -13.13 9.96 -17.65
CA GLY A 160 -14.29 9.08 -17.83
C GLY A 160 -14.74 8.49 -16.49
N LEU A 161 -14.71 7.16 -16.36
CA LEU A 161 -15.05 6.45 -15.11
C LEU A 161 -13.82 5.92 -14.35
N ARG A 162 -12.62 6.29 -14.78
CA ARG A 162 -11.35 5.85 -14.19
C ARG A 162 -10.69 7.01 -13.45
N PHE A 163 -9.99 6.68 -12.36
CA PHE A 163 -9.20 7.64 -11.62
C PHE A 163 -7.72 7.44 -11.90
N PHE A 164 -7.00 8.56 -11.98
CA PHE A 164 -5.57 8.58 -12.17
C PHE A 164 -4.92 9.38 -11.05
N LEU A 165 -3.98 8.76 -10.33
CA LEU A 165 -3.15 9.38 -9.32
C LEU A 165 -1.83 9.82 -9.96
N THR A 166 -1.54 11.11 -9.90
CA THR A 166 -0.33 11.70 -10.50
C THR A 166 0.54 12.36 -9.43
N LEU A 167 1.82 12.00 -9.35
CA LEU A 167 2.79 12.74 -8.54
C LEU A 167 3.23 13.99 -9.30
N LYS A 168 2.87 15.19 -8.82
CA LYS A 168 3.31 16.46 -9.43
C LYS A 168 4.61 16.98 -8.81
N LYS A 169 4.83 16.71 -7.52
CA LYS A 169 6.05 17.11 -6.81
C LYS A 169 6.40 16.06 -5.73
N PRO A 170 7.64 15.54 -5.70
CA PRO A 170 8.04 14.63 -4.64
C PRO A 170 8.13 15.37 -3.30
N GLY A 171 7.68 14.72 -2.24
CA GLY A 171 7.76 15.22 -0.86
C GLY A 171 8.99 14.72 -0.12
N ARG A 172 8.93 14.75 1.21
CA ARG A 172 9.92 14.08 2.07
C ARG A 172 9.69 12.57 2.14
N GLU A 173 8.53 12.08 1.70
CA GLU A 173 8.23 10.65 1.71
C GLU A 173 9.13 9.83 0.80
N LYS A 174 9.65 8.70 1.32
CA LYS A 174 10.61 7.86 0.59
C LYS A 174 9.99 7.28 -0.67
N VAL A 175 8.77 6.75 -0.55
CA VAL A 175 8.01 6.18 -1.68
C VAL A 175 7.83 7.22 -2.79
N SER A 176 7.39 8.44 -2.46
CA SER A 176 7.21 9.51 -3.46
C SER A 176 8.52 9.87 -4.19
N ARG A 177 9.64 9.93 -3.45
CA ARG A 177 10.97 10.25 -4.02
C ARG A 177 11.48 9.13 -4.93
N VAL A 178 11.28 7.87 -4.54
CA VAL A 178 11.59 6.71 -5.37
C VAL A 178 10.76 6.77 -6.65
N ILE A 179 9.43 6.86 -6.56
CA ILE A 179 8.54 6.96 -7.73
C ILE A 179 8.97 8.07 -8.70
N TRP A 180 9.23 9.27 -8.16
CA TRP A 180 9.66 10.41 -8.97
C TRP A 180 10.96 10.12 -9.72
N ALA A 181 11.97 9.60 -9.03
CA ALA A 181 13.25 9.30 -9.66
C ALA A 181 13.14 8.19 -10.71
N LEU A 182 12.41 7.12 -10.40
CA LEU A 182 12.22 5.99 -11.30
C LEU A 182 11.56 6.42 -12.60
N THR A 183 10.43 7.13 -12.49
CA THR A 183 9.65 7.60 -13.64
C THR A 183 10.48 8.55 -14.51
N LYS A 184 11.27 9.44 -13.92
CA LYS A 184 12.25 10.25 -14.65
C LYS A 184 13.33 9.42 -15.36
N MET A 185 13.89 8.39 -14.71
CA MET A 185 14.92 7.52 -15.32
C MET A 185 14.40 6.71 -16.52
N VAL A 186 13.12 6.38 -16.54
CA VAL A 186 12.47 5.64 -17.65
C VAL A 186 11.78 6.55 -18.66
N GLY A 187 11.74 7.86 -18.43
CA GLY A 187 11.07 8.82 -19.32
C GLY A 187 9.54 8.74 -19.29
N LEU A 188 8.96 8.27 -18.18
CA LEU A 188 7.51 8.18 -17.98
C LEU A 188 7.03 9.27 -17.02
N GLU A 189 5.74 9.59 -17.10
CA GLU A 189 5.07 10.38 -16.07
C GLU A 189 4.72 9.49 -14.86
N PRO A 190 4.83 9.99 -13.62
CA PRO A 190 4.43 9.27 -12.41
C PRO A 190 2.91 9.30 -12.23
N THR A 191 2.21 8.68 -13.18
CA THR A 191 0.75 8.64 -13.26
C THR A 191 0.28 7.19 -13.22
N PHE A 192 -0.63 6.87 -12.31
CA PHE A 192 -1.11 5.50 -12.07
C PHE A 192 -2.64 5.45 -12.11
N GLU A 193 -3.20 4.44 -12.77
CA GLU A 193 -4.64 4.16 -12.66
C GLU A 193 -4.93 3.61 -11.26
N ILE A 194 -5.96 4.16 -10.60
CA ILE A 194 -6.45 3.72 -9.29
C ILE A 194 -7.96 3.47 -9.35
N SER A 195 -8.44 2.55 -8.52
CA SER A 195 -9.87 2.26 -8.41
C SER A 195 -10.62 3.36 -7.65
N SER A 196 -11.95 3.41 -7.78
CA SER A 196 -12.78 4.37 -7.03
C SER A 196 -12.66 4.19 -5.51
N VAL A 197 -12.51 2.94 -5.04
CA VAL A 197 -12.27 2.63 -3.63
C VAL A 197 -10.91 3.16 -3.17
N GLN A 198 -9.89 3.06 -4.01
CA GLN A 198 -8.55 3.60 -3.70
C GLN A 198 -8.57 5.13 -3.66
N ALA A 199 -9.22 5.77 -4.63
CA ALA A 199 -9.41 7.23 -4.62
C ALA A 199 -10.15 7.68 -3.36
N LEU A 200 -11.22 6.98 -3.00
CA LEU A 200 -11.98 7.21 -1.77
C LEU A 200 -11.10 7.10 -0.51
N ASN A 201 -10.35 6.00 -0.39
CA ASN A 201 -9.46 5.79 0.76
C ASN A 201 -8.42 6.89 0.89
N ILE A 202 -7.86 7.39 -0.23
CA ILE A 202 -6.88 8.47 -0.19
C ILE A 202 -7.53 9.77 0.31
N ILE A 203 -8.72 10.13 -0.19
CA ILE A 203 -9.36 11.40 0.19
C ILE A 203 -9.94 11.39 1.61
N MET A 204 -10.29 10.23 2.15
CA MET A 204 -10.81 10.11 3.52
C MET A 204 -9.70 10.00 4.57
N ASN A 205 -8.60 9.31 4.28
CA ASN A 205 -7.51 9.07 5.24
C ASN A 205 -6.42 10.15 5.19
N ASP A 206 -6.84 11.43 5.19
CA ASP A 206 -5.95 12.61 5.20
C ASP A 206 -4.80 12.57 4.17
N GLY A 207 -5.01 11.90 3.03
CA GLY A 207 -4.02 11.89 1.96
C GLY A 207 -2.80 11.00 2.17
N ASP A 208 -2.90 9.93 2.98
CA ASP A 208 -1.84 8.92 3.16
C ASP A 208 -1.64 8.05 1.90
N VAL A 209 -1.12 8.68 0.84
CA VAL A 209 -0.86 8.06 -0.46
C VAL A 209 0.29 7.06 -0.35
N SER A 210 1.30 7.34 0.47
CA SER A 210 2.49 6.50 0.57
C SER A 210 2.17 5.14 1.17
N ARG A 211 1.30 5.04 2.19
CA ARG A 211 0.81 3.76 2.70
C ARG A 211 0.05 2.98 1.64
N PHE A 212 -0.83 3.65 0.89
CA PHE A 212 -1.60 3.02 -0.18
C PHE A 212 -0.70 2.46 -1.30
N LEU A 213 0.31 3.21 -1.72
CA LEU A 213 1.20 2.77 -2.80
C LEU A 213 2.19 1.69 -2.34
N LYS A 214 2.70 1.78 -1.10
CA LYS A 214 3.72 0.87 -0.58
C LYS A 214 3.32 -0.60 -0.72
N ASP A 215 2.05 -0.89 -0.45
CA ASP A 215 1.46 -2.23 -0.44
C ASP A 215 0.57 -2.47 -1.69
N GLY A 216 0.77 -1.69 -2.77
CA GLY A 216 -0.03 -1.73 -3.98
C GLY A 216 0.71 -2.30 -5.20
N PRO A 217 0.00 -2.87 -6.20
CA PRO A 217 0.59 -3.54 -7.36
C PRO A 217 1.42 -2.59 -8.24
N ILE A 218 1.13 -1.29 -8.13
CA ILE A 218 1.87 -0.21 -8.78
C ILE A 218 3.35 -0.28 -8.43
N MET A 219 3.69 -0.55 -7.16
CA MET A 219 5.10 -0.58 -6.73
C MET A 219 5.85 -1.79 -7.27
N ALA A 220 5.20 -2.95 -7.42
CA ALA A 220 5.80 -4.12 -8.05
C ALA A 220 6.19 -3.84 -9.51
N GLU A 221 5.30 -3.22 -10.29
CA GLU A 221 5.57 -2.84 -11.68
C GLU A 221 6.67 -1.76 -11.80
N LEU A 222 6.71 -0.80 -10.88
CA LEU A 222 7.82 0.18 -10.83
C LEU A 222 9.16 -0.48 -10.50
N ARG A 223 9.19 -1.42 -9.55
CA ARG A 223 10.42 -2.15 -9.19
C ARG A 223 10.88 -3.05 -10.33
N LYS A 224 9.98 -3.65 -11.09
CA LYS A 224 10.28 -4.38 -12.34
C LYS A 224 10.97 -3.51 -13.37
N LEU A 225 10.45 -2.31 -13.62
CA LEU A 225 11.08 -1.33 -14.51
C LEU A 225 12.47 -0.90 -14.00
N LEU A 226 12.59 -0.66 -12.70
CA LEU A 226 13.85 -0.29 -12.07
C LEU A 226 14.90 -1.41 -12.21
N VAL A 227 14.53 -2.66 -11.93
CA VAL A 227 15.43 -3.81 -12.07
C VAL A 227 15.92 -3.93 -13.51
N ARG A 228 15.03 -3.78 -14.50
CA ARG A 228 15.43 -3.75 -15.92
C ARG A 228 16.40 -2.62 -16.23
N LYS A 229 16.20 -1.42 -15.66
CA LYS A 229 17.06 -0.26 -15.88
C LYS A 229 18.44 -0.43 -15.26
N VAL A 230 18.51 -0.98 -14.04
CA VAL A 230 19.76 -1.13 -13.28
C VAL A 230 20.56 -2.36 -13.72
N PHE A 231 19.89 -3.48 -13.92
CA PHE A 231 20.53 -4.78 -14.16
C PHE A 231 20.38 -5.29 -15.60
N GLY A 232 19.69 -4.56 -16.48
CA GLY A 232 19.33 -5.00 -17.85
C GLY A 232 20.39 -5.80 -18.60
N PRO A 233 21.66 -5.36 -18.70
CA PRO A 233 22.71 -6.09 -19.39
C PRO A 233 23.00 -7.50 -18.82
N LYS A 234 22.71 -7.72 -17.53
CA LYS A 234 22.96 -8.95 -16.78
C LYS A 234 21.74 -9.89 -16.72
N LEU A 235 20.54 -9.43 -17.07
CA LEU A 235 19.27 -10.18 -16.94
C LEU A 235 19.01 -11.19 -18.09
N ARG A 236 20.04 -11.71 -18.76
CA ARG A 236 19.88 -12.53 -19.99
C ARG A 236 19.07 -13.83 -19.81
N LYS A 237 19.03 -14.38 -18.60
CA LYS A 237 18.27 -15.59 -18.22
C LYS A 237 17.23 -15.30 -17.13
N ALA A 238 16.77 -14.06 -17.08
CA ALA A 238 15.73 -13.66 -16.15
C ALA A 238 14.37 -13.63 -16.85
N ARG A 239 13.33 -14.10 -16.17
CA ARG A 239 11.93 -13.99 -16.58
C ARG A 239 11.13 -13.27 -15.51
N PHE A 240 10.18 -12.44 -15.94
CA PHE A 240 9.23 -11.80 -15.04
C PHE A 240 7.92 -12.56 -15.12
N GLU A 241 7.45 -13.08 -14.00
CA GLU A 241 6.21 -13.84 -13.87
C GLU A 241 5.28 -13.09 -12.93
N ALA A 242 4.26 -12.43 -13.47
CA ALA A 242 3.38 -11.53 -12.72
C ALA A 242 4.20 -10.50 -11.88
N ASP A 243 4.25 -10.73 -10.58
CA ASP A 243 4.91 -9.97 -9.52
C ASP A 243 6.23 -10.58 -9.03
N ARG A 244 6.75 -11.60 -9.70
CA ARG A 244 8.04 -12.24 -9.40
C ARG A 244 9.07 -11.99 -10.48
N LEU A 245 10.31 -11.85 -10.07
CA LEU A 245 11.49 -11.92 -10.92
C LEU A 245 12.20 -13.24 -10.69
N VAL A 246 12.20 -14.10 -11.70
CA VAL A 246 12.89 -15.39 -11.66
C VAL A 246 14.20 -15.28 -12.44
N ILE A 247 15.32 -15.65 -11.81
CA ILE A 247 16.66 -15.61 -12.38
C ILE A 247 17.27 -17.00 -12.29
N GLU A 248 17.67 -17.57 -13.43
CA GLU A 248 18.50 -18.77 -13.44
C GLU A 248 19.98 -18.39 -13.38
N SER A 249 20.61 -18.70 -12.26
CA SER A 249 22.00 -18.31 -11.98
C SER A 249 22.72 -19.38 -11.17
N HIS A 250 23.92 -19.75 -11.62
CA HIS A 250 24.78 -20.76 -10.98
C HIS A 250 24.14 -22.15 -10.82
N GLY A 251 23.17 -22.50 -11.67
CA GLY A 251 22.47 -23.78 -11.58
C GLY A 251 21.34 -23.79 -10.54
N HIS A 252 21.01 -22.62 -9.97
CA HIS A 252 19.90 -22.43 -9.04
C HIS A 252 18.84 -21.52 -9.66
N GLU A 253 17.58 -21.78 -9.32
CA GLU A 253 16.48 -20.88 -9.59
C GLU A 253 16.33 -19.91 -8.41
N TRP A 254 16.31 -18.62 -8.71
CA TRP A 254 16.13 -17.55 -7.75
C TRP A 254 14.82 -16.84 -8.07
N ALA A 255 13.83 -16.91 -7.19
CA ALA A 255 12.58 -16.18 -7.34
C ALA A 255 12.56 -15.02 -6.33
N ILE A 256 12.32 -13.81 -6.83
CA ILE A 256 12.29 -12.59 -6.03
C ILE A 256 10.89 -12.01 -6.12
N ASP A 257 10.23 -11.85 -4.98
CA ASP A 257 8.95 -11.16 -4.89
C ASP A 257 9.14 -9.65 -5.04
N LEU A 258 8.42 -9.03 -5.98
CA LEU A 258 8.55 -7.59 -6.25
C LEU A 258 7.69 -6.72 -5.32
N TRP A 259 6.82 -7.29 -4.49
CA TRP A 259 6.01 -6.57 -3.50
C TRP A 259 6.81 -6.20 -2.26
N ASP A 260 7.56 -7.15 -1.71
CA ASP A 260 8.28 -6.98 -0.45
C ASP A 260 9.80 -7.24 -0.58
N GLY A 261 10.24 -7.87 -1.66
CA GLY A 261 11.63 -8.23 -1.89
C GLY A 261 12.06 -9.54 -1.24
N ASP A 262 11.10 -10.40 -0.85
CA ASP A 262 11.37 -11.74 -0.38
C ASP A 262 12.06 -12.57 -1.47
N LEU A 263 13.01 -13.41 -1.04
CA LEU A 263 13.85 -14.19 -1.91
C LEU A 263 13.64 -15.68 -1.66
N GLU A 264 13.33 -16.42 -2.70
CA GLU A 264 13.30 -17.88 -2.72
C GLU A 264 14.45 -18.40 -3.59
N VAL A 265 15.15 -19.45 -3.10
CA VAL A 265 16.22 -20.12 -3.82
C VAL A 265 15.90 -21.61 -3.85
N ASP A 266 15.67 -22.16 -5.05
CA ASP A 266 15.18 -23.52 -5.26
C ASP A 266 14.02 -23.87 -4.29
N GLU A 267 12.95 -23.06 -4.33
CA GLU A 267 11.73 -23.21 -3.51
C GLU A 267 11.91 -22.98 -1.99
N ARG A 268 13.07 -22.48 -1.55
CA ARG A 268 13.33 -22.18 -0.13
C ARG A 268 13.43 -20.69 0.13
N SER A 269 12.59 -20.20 1.04
CA SER A 269 12.62 -18.80 1.48
C SER A 269 13.93 -18.45 2.20
N THR A 270 14.52 -17.34 1.80
CA THR A 270 15.75 -16.75 2.33
C THR A 270 15.47 -15.29 2.67
N CYS A 271 15.31 -15.00 3.96
CA CYS A 271 15.02 -13.62 4.38
C CYS A 271 16.24 -12.70 4.27
N ILE A 272 16.01 -11.52 3.70
CA ILE A 272 16.95 -10.38 3.69
C ILE A 272 16.55 -9.45 4.83
N ASP A 273 17.27 -9.56 5.94
CA ASP A 273 16.95 -8.81 7.15
C ASP A 273 17.65 -7.44 7.11
N PHE A 274 16.87 -6.37 6.93
CA PHE A 274 17.33 -5.02 7.28
C PHE A 274 17.03 -4.77 8.77
N PRO A 275 17.90 -4.08 9.52
CA PRO A 275 17.57 -3.68 10.88
C PRO A 275 16.26 -2.88 10.87
N SER A 276 15.29 -3.28 11.70
CA SER A 276 13.95 -2.66 11.77
C SER A 276 13.95 -1.16 12.12
N LEU A 277 15.10 -0.63 12.58
CA LEU A 277 15.35 0.79 12.87
C LEU A 277 16.32 1.46 11.90
N ALA A 278 16.61 0.83 10.76
CA ALA A 278 17.52 1.40 9.77
C ALA A 278 16.93 2.71 9.23
N ARG A 279 17.56 3.84 9.59
CA ARG A 279 17.17 5.16 9.06
C ARG A 279 17.33 5.24 7.54
N ARG A 280 18.20 4.42 6.95
CA ARG A 280 18.54 4.37 5.52
C ARG A 280 18.68 2.92 5.06
N TYR A 281 17.99 2.55 3.97
CA TYR A 281 18.06 1.21 3.36
C TYR A 281 19.04 1.13 2.18
N GLY A 282 19.45 2.29 1.66
CA GLY A 282 20.34 2.40 0.52
C GLY A 282 20.10 3.69 -0.24
N THR A 283 20.99 4.00 -1.18
CA THR A 283 20.85 5.16 -2.06
C THR A 283 21.14 4.73 -3.48
N LEU A 284 20.18 4.97 -4.37
CA LEU A 284 20.37 4.84 -5.80
C LEU A 284 20.94 6.16 -6.33
N ILE A 285 22.13 6.11 -6.93
CA ILE A 285 22.71 7.28 -7.59
C ILE A 285 22.12 7.35 -9.00
N THR A 286 21.30 8.38 -9.25
CA THR A 286 20.65 8.60 -10.56
C THR A 286 21.26 9.82 -11.25
N PRO A 287 21.06 10.00 -12.57
CA PRO A 287 21.42 11.23 -13.27
C PRO A 287 20.76 12.50 -12.69
N TYR A 288 19.69 12.34 -11.91
CA TYR A 288 18.94 13.42 -11.25
C TYR A 288 19.33 13.59 -9.78
N GLY A 289 20.40 12.92 -9.33
CA GLY A 289 20.90 12.96 -7.97
C GLY A 289 20.66 11.67 -7.17
N PRO A 290 21.13 11.64 -5.92
CA PRO A 290 20.97 10.51 -5.02
C PRO A 290 19.51 10.37 -4.56
N VAL A 291 18.99 9.14 -4.58
CA VAL A 291 17.62 8.82 -4.18
C VAL A 291 17.68 7.77 -3.08
N GLU A 292 17.20 8.12 -1.90
CA GLU A 292 17.09 7.18 -0.80
C GLU A 292 15.98 6.17 -1.09
N LEU A 293 16.30 4.89 -0.97
CA LEU A 293 15.36 3.80 -1.22
C LEU A 293 14.42 3.58 -0.03
N ASP A 294 13.17 3.21 -0.33
CA ASP A 294 12.32 2.53 0.64
C ASP A 294 12.84 1.09 0.88
N GLU A 295 12.38 0.49 1.97
CA GLU A 295 12.83 -0.83 2.41
C GLU A 295 12.66 -1.90 1.34
N TYR A 296 11.46 -2.02 0.77
CA TYR A 296 11.12 -3.08 -0.18
C TYR A 296 11.84 -2.88 -1.52
N THR A 297 11.94 -1.65 -2.01
CA THR A 297 12.75 -1.39 -3.22
C THR A 297 14.22 -1.73 -2.97
N ALA A 298 14.76 -1.45 -1.77
CA ALA A 298 16.12 -1.85 -1.42
C ALA A 298 16.27 -3.39 -1.34
N LYS A 299 15.30 -4.10 -0.75
CA LYS A 299 15.26 -5.57 -0.71
C LYS A 299 15.26 -6.16 -2.11
N VAL A 300 14.39 -5.71 -3.01
CA VAL A 300 14.33 -6.18 -4.40
C VAL A 300 15.66 -5.99 -5.14
N LEU A 301 16.27 -4.80 -5.02
CA LEU A 301 17.57 -4.54 -5.66
C LEU A 301 18.70 -5.37 -5.06
N ALA A 302 18.70 -5.56 -3.74
CA ALA A 302 19.68 -6.41 -3.07
C ALA A 302 19.52 -7.88 -3.48
N ALA A 303 18.29 -8.41 -3.45
CA ALA A 303 17.95 -9.76 -3.90
C ALA A 303 18.40 -10.00 -5.35
N THR A 304 18.09 -9.06 -6.24
CA THR A 304 18.49 -9.12 -7.65
C THR A 304 20.02 -9.14 -7.79
N SER A 305 20.72 -8.25 -7.06
CA SER A 305 22.18 -8.22 -7.07
C SER A 305 22.79 -9.54 -6.57
N MET A 306 22.18 -10.17 -5.57
CA MET A 306 22.66 -11.43 -5.02
C MET A 306 22.40 -12.61 -5.94
N ALA A 307 21.24 -12.68 -6.59
CA ALA A 307 20.96 -13.71 -7.58
C ALA A 307 21.94 -13.64 -8.77
N LEU A 308 22.29 -12.43 -9.21
CA LEU A 308 23.24 -12.23 -10.31
C LEU A 308 24.70 -12.49 -9.91
N GLU A 309 25.09 -12.09 -8.69
CA GLU A 309 26.47 -12.15 -8.21
C GLU A 309 26.57 -12.73 -6.78
N PRO A 310 26.19 -14.01 -6.56
CA PRO A 310 26.08 -14.59 -5.21
C PRO A 310 27.42 -14.64 -4.47
N TRP A 311 28.54 -14.64 -5.19
CA TRP A 311 29.89 -14.57 -4.61
C TRP A 311 30.20 -13.24 -3.91
N ARG A 312 29.40 -12.18 -4.12
CA ARG A 312 29.59 -10.86 -3.48
C ARG A 312 28.83 -10.70 -2.17
N VAL A 313 28.05 -11.69 -1.75
CA VAL A 313 27.37 -11.68 -0.46
C VAL A 313 28.42 -11.62 0.65
N CYS A 314 28.39 -10.55 1.46
CA CYS A 314 29.31 -10.35 2.57
C CYS A 314 28.67 -10.65 3.94
N ASP A 315 27.34 -10.71 4.01
CA ASP A 315 26.63 -11.04 5.24
C ASP A 315 26.79 -12.54 5.54
N SER A 316 27.35 -12.86 6.71
CA SER A 316 27.63 -14.23 7.11
C SER A 316 26.38 -15.06 7.36
N ARG A 317 25.29 -14.47 7.88
CA ARG A 317 24.03 -15.19 8.12
C ARG A 317 23.36 -15.52 6.79
N LEU A 318 23.34 -14.56 5.87
CA LEU A 318 22.78 -14.73 4.54
C LEU A 318 23.61 -15.71 3.70
N ALA A 319 24.94 -15.59 3.73
CA ALA A 319 25.83 -16.53 3.04
C ALA A 319 25.64 -17.97 3.54
N ARG A 320 25.39 -18.15 4.84
CA ARG A 320 25.04 -19.46 5.41
C ARG A 320 23.72 -19.99 4.89
N ARG A 321 22.63 -19.20 4.96
CA ARG A 321 21.30 -19.59 4.45
C ARG A 321 21.35 -20.00 2.97
N LEU A 322 22.09 -19.24 2.15
CA LEU A 322 22.29 -19.56 0.74
C LEU A 322 23.07 -20.87 0.54
N LEU A 323 24.14 -21.08 1.31
CA LEU A 323 24.93 -22.31 1.23
C LEU A 323 24.07 -23.53 1.62
N GLU A 324 23.28 -23.43 2.69
CA GLU A 324 22.33 -24.47 3.09
C GLU A 324 21.35 -24.79 1.95
N ALA A 325 20.74 -23.77 1.33
CA ALA A 325 19.85 -23.96 0.20
C ALA A 325 20.54 -24.67 -0.99
N PHE A 326 21.75 -24.26 -1.36
CA PHE A 326 22.50 -24.88 -2.46
C PHE A 326 22.88 -26.32 -2.18
N MET A 327 23.31 -26.63 -0.96
CA MET A 327 23.76 -27.97 -0.56
C MET A 327 22.60 -28.97 -0.52
N LEU A 328 21.45 -28.54 0.00
CA LEU A 328 20.24 -29.36 0.09
C LEU A 328 19.74 -29.81 -1.28
N LYS A 329 19.92 -29.02 -2.35
CA LYS A 329 19.62 -29.42 -3.73
C LYS A 329 20.35 -30.71 -4.13
N HIS A 330 21.55 -30.93 -3.60
CA HIS A 330 22.36 -32.12 -3.85
C HIS A 330 22.09 -33.25 -2.84
N GLY A 331 21.16 -33.06 -1.89
CA GLY A 331 20.85 -34.00 -0.81
C GLY A 331 21.79 -33.90 0.39
N LEU A 332 22.51 -32.78 0.53
CA LEU A 332 23.46 -32.58 1.61
C LEU A 332 22.84 -31.72 2.70
N ASP A 333 22.54 -32.31 3.84
CA ASP A 333 22.05 -31.61 5.03
C ASP A 333 23.18 -31.47 6.05
N LEU A 334 24.01 -30.42 5.87
CA LEU A 334 25.05 -30.10 6.84
C LEU A 334 24.51 -29.08 7.83
N ASN A 335 24.66 -29.41 9.11
CA ASN A 335 24.31 -28.53 10.22
C ASN A 335 25.37 -27.41 10.37
N LEU A 336 25.35 -26.44 9.43
CA LEU A 336 26.38 -25.41 9.24
C LEU A 336 26.46 -24.38 10.37
N TYR A 337 25.59 -24.46 11.38
CA TYR A 337 25.60 -23.58 12.56
C TYR A 337 26.93 -23.60 13.33
N ARG A 338 27.64 -24.73 13.31
CA ARG A 338 28.92 -24.92 14.03
C ARG A 338 30.14 -24.45 13.27
N LEU A 339 29.97 -24.09 11.99
CA LEU A 339 31.07 -23.75 11.12
C LEU A 339 31.18 -22.22 11.01
N PRO A 340 32.35 -21.61 11.30
CA PRO A 340 32.58 -20.17 11.22
C PRO A 340 32.68 -19.66 9.76
N LEU A 341 31.92 -20.29 8.87
CA LEU A 341 32.10 -20.21 7.43
C LEU A 341 31.38 -19.00 6.87
N ALA A 342 32.13 -17.91 6.97
CA ALA A 342 31.99 -16.62 6.32
C ALA A 342 31.90 -16.76 4.77
N PRO A 343 31.43 -15.71 4.07
CA PRO A 343 31.34 -15.57 2.61
C PRO A 343 32.38 -16.29 1.72
N GLY A 344 33.60 -16.51 2.20
CA GLY A 344 34.62 -17.29 1.50
C GLY A 344 34.21 -18.73 1.16
N VAL A 345 33.41 -19.39 2.00
CA VAL A 345 32.96 -20.77 1.71
C VAL A 345 31.88 -20.81 0.67
N LEU A 346 30.92 -19.88 0.71
CA LEU A 346 29.95 -19.72 -0.37
C LEU A 346 30.68 -19.55 -1.73
N ARG A 347 31.74 -18.73 -1.77
CA ARG A 347 32.57 -18.57 -2.97
C ARG A 347 33.28 -19.85 -3.39
N ALA A 348 33.81 -20.61 -2.43
CA ALA A 348 34.48 -21.88 -2.70
C ALA A 348 33.48 -22.93 -3.23
N TRP A 349 32.30 -23.01 -2.63
CA TRP A 349 31.22 -23.88 -3.06
C TRP A 349 30.76 -23.57 -4.48
N LEU A 350 30.47 -22.30 -4.81
CA LEU A 350 30.07 -21.90 -6.16
C LEU A 350 31.12 -22.27 -7.24
N LYS A 351 32.42 -22.25 -6.88
CA LYS A 351 33.50 -22.73 -7.77
C LYS A 351 33.50 -24.26 -7.88
N LEU A 352 33.34 -24.96 -6.77
CA LEU A 352 33.27 -26.42 -6.73
C LEU A 352 32.07 -26.94 -7.50
N GLU A 353 30.90 -26.35 -7.32
CA GLU A 353 29.66 -26.74 -7.99
C GLU A 353 29.74 -26.58 -9.50
N ARG A 354 30.40 -25.51 -9.97
CA ARG A 354 30.69 -25.37 -11.40
C ARG A 354 31.52 -26.55 -11.94
N LEU A 355 32.47 -27.04 -11.14
CA LEU A 355 33.29 -28.20 -11.48
C LEU A 355 32.48 -29.51 -11.38
N LEU A 356 31.66 -29.68 -10.34
CA LEU A 356 30.75 -30.80 -10.19
C LEU A 356 29.80 -30.90 -11.38
N ASN A 357 29.24 -29.79 -11.84
CA ASN A 357 28.31 -29.75 -12.97
C ASN A 357 28.93 -30.22 -14.30
N LEU A 358 30.26 -30.08 -14.45
CA LEU A 358 31.02 -30.57 -15.60
C LEU A 358 31.37 -32.07 -15.53
N LEU A 359 31.19 -32.73 -14.38
CA LEU A 359 31.51 -34.15 -14.22
C LEU A 359 30.49 -35.06 -14.94
N PRO A 360 30.93 -36.20 -15.51
CA PRO A 360 30.05 -37.24 -16.00
C PRO A 360 29.11 -37.76 -14.91
N ARG A 361 27.87 -38.12 -15.28
CA ARG A 361 26.85 -38.71 -14.37
C ARG A 361 27.39 -39.76 -13.38
N PRO A 362 28.18 -40.78 -13.79
CA PRO A 362 28.66 -41.81 -12.85
C PRO A 362 29.60 -41.26 -11.75
N LEU A 363 30.31 -40.16 -12.00
CA LEU A 363 31.14 -39.49 -10.99
C LEU A 363 30.29 -38.66 -10.04
N LYS A 364 29.24 -37.99 -10.54
CA LYS A 364 28.26 -37.28 -9.70
C LYS A 364 27.58 -38.23 -8.72
N ASP A 365 27.16 -39.41 -9.19
CA ASP A 365 26.49 -40.42 -8.36
C ASP A 365 27.42 -40.99 -7.28
N ARG A 366 28.70 -41.17 -7.58
CA ARG A 366 29.71 -41.59 -6.59
C ARG A 366 29.95 -40.53 -5.51
N ILE A 367 30.05 -39.27 -5.89
CA ILE A 367 30.23 -38.16 -4.95
C ILE A 367 29.00 -38.02 -4.05
N ARG A 368 27.78 -38.15 -4.60
CA ARG A 368 26.54 -38.12 -3.84
C ARG A 368 26.49 -39.20 -2.76
N ARG A 369 26.78 -40.45 -3.13
CA ARG A 369 26.84 -41.58 -2.18
C ARG A 369 27.91 -41.41 -1.11
N LEU A 370 29.06 -40.83 -1.46
CA LEU A 370 30.12 -40.55 -0.47
C LEU A 370 29.70 -39.48 0.52
N ALA A 371 28.93 -38.49 0.07
CA ALA A 371 28.50 -37.41 0.92
C ALA A 371 27.34 -37.83 1.85
N GLU A 372 26.43 -38.70 1.38
CA GLU A 372 25.42 -39.38 2.22
C GLU A 372 26.04 -40.25 3.33
N LEU A 373 27.27 -40.73 3.16
CA LEU A 373 28.01 -41.50 4.17
C LEU A 373 28.75 -40.61 5.19
N LEU A 374 28.87 -39.31 4.91
CA LEU A 374 29.63 -38.34 5.72
C LEU A 374 28.74 -37.37 6.50
N THR A 375 27.45 -37.30 6.15
CA THR A 375 26.36 -36.70 6.93
C THR A 375 25.77 -37.72 7.87
#